data_AF-B8BXC5-F1
#
_entry.id   AF-B8BXC5-F1
#
_cell.length_a   1.000
_cell.length_b   1.000
_cell.length_c   1.000
_cell.angle_alpha   90.00
_cell.angle_beta   90.00
_cell.angle_gamma   90.00
#
_symmetry.space_group_name_H-M   'P 1'
#
loop_
_entity.id
_entity.type
_entity.pdbx_description
1 polymer ?
#
loop_
_entity_poly.entity_id
_entity_poly.type
_entity_poly.pdbx_seq_one_letter_code
_entity_poly.pdbx_strand_id
1 'polypeptide(L)'
;MCAAVQEVDYTVLRRRRTSNIPPPLGRCSTASLLSLDDSSEAKEENQILYPNSSRGFLRFDPINFNSTIRRNERMLSSMKSDVSAHNVTHFGSTVCFIPHQFHYTAAELEPYRLIGDPEMDNLLAFVANEGGCGAFDDVVAYSAKAYASHSSDDSEIYVSPQVQFYRHYSEKVPSWVDFEQIQSGIDVFLAYLPTSACALYYRSLIGGFSIPQIVDVLISTRYLVPSGLVSEINKTKHQSVASSDVESTNHDTKRTLERLLDTGGFMACCFAPPPTNETQPAAALRPGGIGWEAALRVRVLHAKVRRSLLQSGKWDTKKNGVPINQEDMAATLLAFSVNVLLGIELIAGKPLPDNEQRDYLALWRYIGWLLGVDTPESDDLAIFTTSSQRNFSKHGAPLPIDPCGPRRPDISDSDGYSDSILHSYATLESMILHLLHPGEHSRKLVAHLLSIRGQDLFRSEVCRKFLGDPLSDDLNIARSSFHWGVWRREYFRDIIGHLGVRFSVYFVLVFMRCYILLTMSTPWIRERAIRFHASLQKRFLVHWEKNHAVRVGEAMNYGNEVKTNAKACPFSMLMTPKLE
;
A
#
# COMPACT_ATOMS: atom_id res chain seq x y z
N MET A 1 -1.89 -9.54 11.17
CA MET A 1 -3.04 -9.02 11.94
C MET A 1 -4.41 -9.44 11.42
N CYS A 2 -4.73 -9.39 10.11
CA CYS A 2 -5.96 -10.05 9.58
C CYS A 2 -6.02 -11.56 9.91
N ALA A 3 -4.86 -12.20 10.00
CA ALA A 3 -4.66 -13.57 10.45
C ALA A 3 -5.09 -13.86 11.92
N ALA A 4 -5.10 -12.87 12.81
CA ALA A 4 -5.32 -13.05 14.25
C ALA A 4 -6.77 -12.78 14.68
N VAL A 5 -7.59 -12.17 13.80
CA VAL A 5 -9.02 -11.91 14.05
C VAL A 5 -9.88 -13.17 13.79
N GLN A 6 -9.29 -14.25 13.26
CA GLN A 6 -10.02 -15.43 12.79
C GLN A 6 -10.00 -16.63 13.77
N GLU A 7 -9.37 -16.53 14.94
CA GLU A 7 -9.50 -17.55 15.99
C GLU A 7 -10.83 -17.38 16.76
N VAL A 8 -11.94 -17.73 16.12
CA VAL A 8 -13.18 -18.08 16.82
C VAL A 8 -13.53 -19.51 16.41
N ASP A 9 -13.22 -20.44 17.31
CA ASP A 9 -13.48 -21.87 17.19
C ASP A 9 -15.00 -22.14 17.32
N TYR A 10 -15.67 -22.40 16.20
CA TYR A 10 -17.11 -22.70 16.15
C TYR A 10 -17.39 -24.21 16.23
N THR A 11 -16.78 -24.92 17.16
CA THR A 11 -17.00 -26.36 17.36
C THR A 11 -17.80 -26.72 18.62
N VAL A 12 -18.86 -25.99 18.96
CA VAL A 12 -19.93 -26.54 19.82
C VAL A 12 -21.28 -25.98 19.41
N LEU A 13 -22.15 -26.84 18.86
CA LEU A 13 -23.58 -26.99 19.19
C LEU A 13 -24.27 -27.84 18.11
N ARG A 14 -24.43 -29.13 18.40
CA ARG A 14 -25.17 -30.11 17.61
C ARG A 14 -26.49 -30.45 18.32
N ARG A 15 -27.61 -30.42 17.57
CA ARG A 15 -28.99 -30.91 17.88
C ARG A 15 -29.82 -29.97 18.79
N ARG A 16 -31.11 -29.71 18.56
CA ARG A 16 -32.25 -30.53 18.09
C ARG A 16 -33.25 -29.73 17.21
N ARG A 17 -34.00 -30.48 16.40
CA ARG A 17 -35.19 -30.11 15.60
C ARG A 17 -36.32 -29.50 16.46
N THR A 18 -37.13 -28.62 15.88
CA THR A 18 -38.54 -28.89 15.54
C THR A 18 -39.14 -27.74 14.70
N SER A 19 -40.16 -28.12 13.94
CA SER A 19 -40.93 -27.44 12.90
C SER A 19 -41.72 -26.22 13.39
N ASN A 20 -41.92 -25.23 12.52
CA ASN A 20 -43.25 -24.77 12.07
C ASN A 20 -43.15 -23.71 10.96
N ILE A 21 -44.01 -23.87 9.95
CA ILE A 21 -44.13 -23.12 8.69
C ILE A 21 -45.13 -21.97 8.88
N PRO A 22 -44.96 -20.83 8.17
CA PRO A 22 -46.11 -20.15 7.55
C PRO A 22 -45.89 -19.83 6.04
N PRO A 23 -46.98 -19.51 5.30
CA PRO A 23 -47.08 -19.65 3.83
C PRO A 23 -46.58 -18.42 3.04
N PRO A 24 -46.45 -18.51 1.70
CA PRO A 24 -45.74 -17.52 0.88
C PRO A 24 -46.64 -16.34 0.49
N LEU A 25 -46.06 -15.14 0.43
CA LEU A 25 -46.72 -13.96 -0.15
C LEU A 25 -46.41 -13.85 -1.65
N GLY A 26 -47.45 -13.49 -2.40
CA GLY A 26 -47.62 -13.64 -3.84
C GLY A 26 -46.66 -12.84 -4.72
N ARG A 27 -46.49 -13.38 -5.94
CA ARG A 27 -45.94 -12.70 -7.12
C ARG A 27 -47.01 -11.80 -7.75
N CYS A 28 -46.57 -10.65 -8.27
CA CYS A 28 -47.02 -9.95 -9.51
C CYS A 28 -46.25 -8.62 -9.59
N SER A 29 -45.93 -8.02 -10.72
CA SER A 29 -45.84 -8.42 -12.13
C SER A 29 -45.02 -7.34 -12.86
N THR A 30 -44.26 -7.79 -13.84
CA THR A 30 -43.79 -7.16 -15.10
C THR A 30 -44.18 -5.71 -15.47
N ALA A 31 -43.14 -5.00 -15.91
CA ALA A 31 -42.98 -4.25 -17.18
C ALA A 31 -43.76 -2.95 -17.43
N SER A 32 -43.02 -1.91 -17.85
CA SER A 32 -43.37 -1.14 -19.06
C SER A 32 -42.12 -0.57 -19.74
N LEU A 33 -42.10 -0.74 -21.07
CA LEU A 33 -41.13 -0.38 -22.09
C LEU A 33 -41.78 0.75 -22.91
N LEU A 34 -41.10 1.87 -23.11
CA LEU A 34 -41.42 2.92 -24.10
C LEU A 34 -40.08 3.52 -24.55
N SER A 35 -39.53 3.12 -25.71
CA SER A 35 -39.76 3.60 -27.08
C SER A 35 -38.98 4.89 -27.41
N LEU A 36 -38.09 4.74 -28.38
CA LEU A 36 -37.21 5.72 -29.01
C LEU A 36 -37.99 6.80 -29.78
N ASP A 37 -37.45 8.02 -29.80
CA ASP A 37 -37.53 8.90 -30.97
C ASP A 37 -36.30 9.83 -31.03
N ASP A 38 -35.92 10.13 -32.26
CA ASP A 38 -34.61 10.60 -32.73
C ASP A 38 -34.56 12.14 -32.91
N SER A 39 -33.35 12.67 -33.06
CA SER A 39 -32.98 14.02 -33.56
C SER A 39 -33.02 15.25 -32.62
N SER A 40 -31.85 15.60 -32.09
CA SER A 40 -31.30 16.98 -32.18
C SER A 40 -29.82 16.97 -31.78
N GLU A 41 -28.94 17.39 -32.68
CA GLU A 41 -27.55 17.74 -32.39
C GLU A 41 -27.51 18.85 -31.31
N ALA A 42 -27.27 18.44 -30.06
CA ALA A 42 -27.02 19.34 -28.96
C ALA A 42 -25.52 19.37 -28.69
N LYS A 43 -24.95 20.58 -28.62
CA LYS A 43 -23.62 20.83 -28.05
C LYS A 43 -23.51 20.07 -26.72
N GLU A 44 -22.58 19.11 -26.63
CA GLU A 44 -22.23 18.47 -25.36
C GLU A 44 -21.60 19.52 -24.44
N GLU A 45 -22.43 20.25 -23.70
CA GLU A 45 -22.03 20.70 -22.37
C GLU A 45 -21.76 19.42 -21.58
N ASN A 46 -20.49 19.17 -21.25
CA ASN A 46 -20.06 18.13 -20.30
C ASN A 46 -20.67 18.43 -18.92
N GLN A 47 -21.96 18.15 -18.76
CA GLN A 47 -22.63 18.24 -17.49
C GLN A 47 -22.03 17.16 -16.60
N ILE A 48 -21.37 17.56 -15.51
CA ILE A 48 -20.80 16.62 -14.53
C ILE A 48 -21.98 15.88 -13.87
N LEU A 49 -22.36 14.75 -14.46
CA LEU A 49 -23.47 13.92 -14.02
C LEU A 49 -23.02 13.03 -12.86
N TYR A 50 -23.42 13.40 -11.65
CA TYR A 50 -23.29 12.54 -10.49
C TYR A 50 -24.46 11.54 -10.47
N PRO A 51 -24.21 10.21 -10.44
CA PRO A 51 -25.29 9.23 -10.39
C PRO A 51 -26.12 9.39 -9.10
N ASN A 52 -27.43 9.57 -9.24
CA ASN A 52 -28.38 9.56 -8.13
C ASN A 52 -28.56 8.13 -7.60
N SER A 53 -28.24 7.82 -6.33
CA SER A 53 -28.98 6.76 -5.62
C SER A 53 -28.88 6.76 -4.09
N SER A 54 -29.93 6.15 -3.52
CA SER A 54 -30.40 5.98 -2.15
C SER A 54 -29.39 5.60 -1.04
N ARG A 55 -29.58 6.24 0.12
CA ARG A 55 -28.98 5.93 1.43
C ARG A 55 -29.39 4.54 1.94
N GLY A 56 -28.50 3.56 1.87
CA GLY A 56 -28.69 2.24 2.48
C GLY A 56 -27.65 1.97 3.57
N PHE A 57 -28.09 1.63 4.79
CA PHE A 57 -27.20 1.26 5.91
C PHE A 57 -26.29 0.04 5.60
N LEU A 58 -26.69 -0.81 4.66
CA LEU A 58 -25.98 -2.03 4.27
C LEU A 58 -25.22 -1.92 2.95
N ARG A 59 -25.10 -0.72 2.37
CA ARG A 59 -24.45 -0.52 1.07
C ARG A 59 -22.97 -0.15 1.26
N PHE A 60 -22.09 -1.04 0.79
CA PHE A 60 -20.64 -0.89 0.78
C PHE A 60 -20.17 -0.76 -0.67
N ASP A 61 -20.60 0.32 -1.35
CA ASP A 61 -20.16 0.60 -2.72
C ASP A 61 -18.70 1.06 -2.68
N PRO A 62 -17.84 0.59 -3.61
CA PRO A 62 -16.37 0.63 -3.52
C PRO A 62 -15.74 2.02 -3.34
N ILE A 63 -16.51 3.09 -3.49
CA ILE A 63 -16.21 4.44 -3.01
C ILE A 63 -17.56 5.08 -2.63
N ASN A 64 -17.63 5.75 -1.47
CA ASN A 64 -18.87 6.41 -1.07
C ASN A 64 -19.12 7.66 -1.93
N PHE A 65 -20.10 7.57 -2.83
CA PHE A 65 -20.48 8.65 -3.74
C PHE A 65 -20.58 10.02 -3.06
N ASN A 66 -21.12 10.10 -1.83
CA ASN A 66 -21.24 11.38 -1.13
C ASN A 66 -19.89 12.01 -0.76
N SER A 67 -18.88 11.20 -0.40
CA SER A 67 -17.57 11.73 -0.03
C SER A 67 -16.80 12.16 -1.28
N THR A 68 -16.86 11.37 -2.36
CA THR A 68 -16.29 11.75 -3.66
C THR A 68 -16.93 13.02 -4.20
N ILE A 69 -18.26 13.14 -4.13
CA ILE A 69 -18.97 14.35 -4.52
C ILE A 69 -18.44 15.55 -3.72
N ARG A 70 -18.35 15.44 -2.38
CA ARG A 70 -17.80 16.52 -1.55
C ARG A 70 -16.37 16.89 -1.89
N ARG A 71 -15.50 15.91 -2.16
CA ARG A 71 -14.12 16.17 -2.60
C ARG A 71 -14.10 16.89 -3.95
N ASN A 72 -14.91 16.43 -4.90
CA ASN A 72 -15.05 17.07 -6.21
C ASN A 72 -15.62 18.49 -6.10
N GLU A 73 -16.65 18.71 -5.29
CA GLU A 73 -17.20 20.04 -5.00
C GLU A 73 -16.14 20.95 -4.38
N ARG A 74 -15.33 20.44 -3.45
CA ARG A 74 -14.23 21.20 -2.83
C ARG A 74 -13.15 21.57 -3.87
N MET A 75 -12.79 20.65 -4.76
CA MET A 75 -11.87 20.93 -5.87
C MET A 75 -12.45 21.94 -6.86
N LEU A 76 -13.70 21.75 -7.31
CA LEU A 76 -14.38 22.63 -8.26
C LEU A 76 -14.60 24.05 -7.73
N SER A 77 -14.97 24.19 -6.45
CA SER A 77 -15.12 25.50 -5.80
C SER A 77 -13.81 26.26 -5.63
N SER A 78 -12.68 25.54 -5.70
CA SER A 78 -11.33 26.09 -5.59
C SER A 78 -10.61 26.11 -6.96
N MET A 79 -11.32 25.78 -8.05
CA MET A 79 -10.75 25.67 -9.39
C MET A 79 -10.48 27.06 -9.95
N LYS A 80 -9.29 27.27 -10.54
CA LYS A 80 -8.95 28.54 -11.21
C LYS A 80 -9.74 28.65 -12.51
N SER A 81 -10.15 29.87 -12.89
CA SER A 81 -11.06 30.12 -14.02
C SER A 81 -10.52 29.71 -15.39
N ASP A 82 -9.20 29.58 -15.51
CA ASP A 82 -8.45 29.18 -16.70
C ASP A 82 -8.25 27.65 -16.82
N VAL A 83 -8.63 26.88 -15.79
CA VAL A 83 -8.46 25.42 -15.76
C VAL A 83 -9.78 24.72 -16.08
N SER A 84 -9.75 23.70 -16.94
CA SER A 84 -10.92 22.90 -17.28
C SER A 84 -10.96 21.58 -16.51
N ALA A 85 -12.11 21.25 -15.93
CA ALA A 85 -12.39 19.92 -15.38
C ALA A 85 -13.02 19.00 -16.44
N HIS A 86 -12.70 17.69 -16.41
CA HIS A 86 -13.37 16.68 -17.22
C HIS A 86 -13.50 15.37 -16.46
N ASN A 87 -14.46 14.53 -16.86
CA ASN A 87 -14.67 13.23 -16.24
C ASN A 87 -13.76 12.18 -16.90
N VAL A 88 -13.01 11.45 -16.09
CA VAL A 88 -12.22 10.29 -16.54
C VAL A 88 -12.77 9.05 -15.85
N THR A 89 -13.17 8.05 -16.65
CA THR A 89 -13.66 6.76 -16.13
C THR A 89 -12.60 5.69 -16.31
N HIS A 90 -12.23 5.03 -15.22
CA HIS A 90 -11.27 3.91 -15.21
C HIS A 90 -11.73 2.84 -14.24
N PHE A 91 -11.83 1.58 -14.70
CA PHE A 91 -12.39 0.45 -13.95
C PHE A 91 -13.68 0.79 -13.19
N GLY A 92 -14.61 1.48 -13.88
CA GLY A 92 -15.93 1.90 -13.37
C GLY A 92 -15.91 2.88 -12.20
N SER A 93 -14.75 3.47 -11.89
CA SER A 93 -14.65 4.68 -11.07
C SER A 93 -14.57 5.88 -12.00
N THR A 94 -15.42 6.89 -11.76
CA THR A 94 -15.37 8.16 -12.50
C THR A 94 -14.80 9.23 -11.58
N VAL A 95 -13.72 9.87 -12.03
CA VAL A 95 -13.00 10.95 -11.32
C VAL A 95 -13.27 12.27 -12.03
N CYS A 96 -13.56 13.31 -11.24
CA CYS A 96 -13.54 14.69 -11.73
C CYS A 96 -12.08 15.13 -11.82
N PHE A 97 -11.50 15.00 -13.01
CA PHE A 97 -10.09 15.22 -13.25
C PHE A 97 -9.84 16.70 -13.58
N ILE A 98 -8.98 17.33 -12.78
CA ILE A 98 -8.60 18.75 -12.92
C ILE A 98 -7.08 18.81 -13.12
N PRO A 99 -6.60 18.72 -14.38
CA PRO A 99 -5.18 18.62 -14.70
C PRO A 99 -4.43 19.88 -14.26
N HIS A 100 -3.14 19.73 -13.96
CA HIS A 100 -2.19 20.79 -13.59
C HIS A 100 -2.49 21.55 -12.28
N GLN A 101 -3.73 21.53 -11.79
CA GLN A 101 -4.11 22.16 -10.52
C GLN A 101 -4.22 21.14 -9.38
N PHE A 102 -4.88 20.01 -9.60
CA PHE A 102 -5.03 18.96 -8.58
C PHE A 102 -4.44 17.64 -9.05
N HIS A 103 -4.77 17.22 -10.27
CA HIS A 103 -4.31 15.97 -10.84
C HIS A 103 -3.06 16.14 -11.69
N TYR A 104 -2.22 15.12 -11.67
CA TYR A 104 -1.08 14.98 -12.58
C TYR A 104 -1.52 14.23 -13.84
N THR A 105 -1.14 14.75 -14.99
CA THR A 105 -1.26 14.04 -16.26
C THR A 105 -0.20 12.92 -16.35
N ALA A 106 -0.45 11.91 -17.18
CA ALA A 106 0.53 10.84 -17.42
C ALA A 106 1.88 11.39 -17.93
N ALA A 107 1.87 12.48 -18.70
CA ALA A 107 3.09 13.13 -19.19
C ALA A 107 3.88 13.83 -18.07
N GLU A 108 3.21 14.35 -17.04
CA GLU A 108 3.85 14.90 -15.85
C GLU A 108 4.41 13.80 -14.94
N LEU A 109 3.77 12.63 -14.91
CA LEU A 109 4.21 11.49 -14.08
C LEU A 109 5.36 10.68 -14.70
N GLU A 110 5.41 10.57 -16.04
CA GLU A 110 6.39 9.75 -16.75
C GLU A 110 7.87 10.04 -16.39
N PRO A 111 8.30 11.31 -16.19
CA PRO A 111 9.66 11.60 -15.73
C PRO A 111 10.04 10.94 -14.40
N TYR A 112 9.11 10.81 -13.45
CA TYR A 112 9.39 10.20 -12.15
C TYR A 112 9.65 8.69 -12.25
N ARG A 113 9.17 8.03 -13.31
CA ARG A 113 9.47 6.63 -13.60
C ARG A 113 10.94 6.39 -13.91
N LEU A 114 11.67 7.45 -14.26
CA LEU A 114 13.09 7.40 -14.60
C LEU A 114 14.00 7.77 -13.43
N ILE A 115 13.43 8.12 -12.28
CA ILE A 115 14.16 8.57 -11.09
C ILE A 115 14.06 7.47 -10.02
N GLY A 116 15.20 6.90 -9.63
CA GLY A 116 15.30 5.97 -8.50
C GLY A 116 15.42 6.70 -7.16
N ASP A 117 16.50 6.40 -6.43
CA ASP A 117 16.88 7.11 -5.22
C ASP A 117 18.38 7.46 -5.33
N PRO A 118 18.72 8.57 -6.01
CA PRO A 118 20.12 8.88 -6.33
C PRO A 118 21.03 8.97 -5.11
N GLU A 119 20.53 9.48 -3.98
CA GLU A 119 21.28 9.52 -2.72
C GLU A 119 21.65 8.10 -2.26
N MET A 120 20.67 7.22 -2.11
CA MET A 120 20.91 5.87 -1.62
C MET A 120 21.67 5.02 -2.64
N ASP A 121 21.38 5.17 -3.92
CA ASP A 121 22.06 4.47 -5.02
C ASP A 121 23.56 4.83 -5.05
N ASN A 122 23.91 6.10 -4.82
CA ASN A 122 25.30 6.55 -4.72
C ASN A 122 25.99 6.06 -3.44
N LEU A 123 25.30 6.06 -2.30
CA LEU A 123 25.82 5.49 -1.05
C LEU A 123 26.15 4.00 -1.22
N LEU A 124 25.25 3.23 -1.83
CA LEU A 124 25.49 1.81 -2.12
C LEU A 124 26.67 1.62 -3.07
N ALA A 125 26.83 2.47 -4.08
CA ALA A 125 27.99 2.41 -4.98
C ALA A 125 29.30 2.61 -4.20
N PHE A 126 29.35 3.59 -3.30
CA PHE A 126 30.49 3.84 -2.42
C PHE A 126 30.80 2.64 -1.52
N VAL A 127 29.80 2.17 -0.74
CA VAL A 127 29.97 1.06 0.21
C VAL A 127 30.35 -0.25 -0.50
N ALA A 128 29.89 -0.45 -1.74
CA ALA A 128 30.29 -1.61 -2.53
C ALA A 128 31.77 -1.58 -2.93
N ASN A 129 32.34 -0.40 -3.18
CA ASN A 129 33.77 -0.25 -3.46
C ASN A 129 34.62 -0.51 -2.21
N GLU A 130 34.06 -0.29 -1.02
CA GLU A 130 34.69 -0.65 0.26
C GLU A 130 34.48 -2.13 0.66
N GLY A 131 33.76 -2.91 -0.16
CA GLY A 131 33.53 -4.34 0.04
C GLY A 131 32.33 -4.71 0.92
N GLY A 132 31.48 -3.76 1.32
CA GLY A 132 30.39 -3.94 2.31
C GLY A 132 28.96 -3.88 1.77
N CYS A 133 28.70 -4.28 0.52
CA CYS A 133 27.37 -4.16 -0.11
C CYS A 133 26.73 -5.52 -0.51
N GLY A 134 27.08 -6.59 0.20
CA GLY A 134 26.41 -7.87 0.11
C GLY A 134 24.91 -7.79 0.46
N ALA A 135 24.16 -8.83 0.09
CA ALA A 135 22.71 -8.88 0.31
C ALA A 135 22.33 -8.72 1.81
N PHE A 136 23.18 -9.23 2.71
CA PHE A 136 22.97 -9.22 4.15
C PHE A 136 23.77 -8.15 4.91
N ASP A 137 24.46 -7.25 4.21
CA ASP A 137 25.22 -6.18 4.86
C ASP A 137 24.28 -5.06 5.33
N ASP A 138 24.29 -4.74 6.62
CA ASP A 138 23.49 -3.65 7.18
C ASP A 138 24.21 -2.31 6.98
N VAL A 139 23.87 -1.64 5.88
CA VAL A 139 24.44 -0.33 5.51
C VAL A 139 24.08 0.75 6.53
N VAL A 140 22.92 0.66 7.19
CA VAL A 140 22.52 1.63 8.22
C VAL A 140 23.41 1.47 9.45
N ALA A 141 23.59 0.24 9.94
CA ALA A 141 24.47 -0.03 11.08
C ALA A 141 25.95 0.29 10.76
N TYR A 142 26.38 -0.02 9.54
CA TYR A 142 27.72 0.35 9.06
C TYR A 142 27.93 1.87 9.06
N SER A 143 26.95 2.63 8.56
CA SER A 143 26.97 4.09 8.52
C SER A 143 26.92 4.70 9.93
N ALA A 144 26.12 4.13 10.83
CA ALA A 144 26.05 4.51 12.24
C ALA A 144 27.40 4.35 12.94
N LYS A 145 28.08 3.21 12.71
CA LYS A 145 29.39 2.93 13.28
C LYS A 145 30.45 3.90 12.75
N ALA A 146 30.46 4.14 11.43
CA ALA A 146 31.37 5.09 10.81
C ALA A 146 31.17 6.50 11.38
N TYR A 147 29.92 6.93 11.52
CA TYR A 147 29.54 8.20 12.12
C TYR A 147 30.03 8.34 13.56
N ALA A 148 29.81 7.32 14.40
CA ALA A 148 30.26 7.32 15.80
C ALA A 148 31.79 7.32 15.95
N SER A 149 32.53 6.77 14.99
CA SER A 149 33.99 6.78 14.97
C SER A 149 34.62 8.04 14.39
N HIS A 150 33.82 8.91 13.77
CA HIS A 150 34.31 10.13 13.13
C HIS A 150 34.55 11.21 14.20
N SER A 151 35.78 11.72 14.30
CA SER A 151 36.14 12.71 15.31
C SER A 151 35.61 14.09 14.90
N SER A 152 35.14 14.89 15.87
CA SER A 152 34.71 16.27 15.62
C SER A 152 35.85 17.23 15.23
N ASP A 153 37.10 16.76 15.26
CA ASP A 153 38.33 17.49 14.92
C ASP A 153 38.82 17.21 13.48
N ASP A 154 38.21 16.24 12.78
CA ASP A 154 38.49 15.99 11.37
C ASP A 154 37.99 17.19 10.55
N SER A 155 38.91 17.91 9.90
CA SER A 155 38.59 19.08 9.08
C SER A 155 37.42 18.78 8.14
N GLU A 156 36.40 19.66 8.08
CA GLU A 156 35.18 19.57 7.25
C GLU A 156 35.40 19.31 5.75
N ILE A 157 36.66 19.23 5.31
CA ILE A 157 37.09 19.18 3.92
C ILE A 157 36.75 17.83 3.25
N TYR A 158 36.64 16.71 3.98
CA TYR A 158 36.18 15.43 3.40
C TYR A 158 35.50 14.49 4.41
N VAL A 159 34.17 14.47 4.39
CA VAL A 159 33.34 13.51 5.16
C VAL A 159 32.90 12.38 4.23
N SER A 160 33.05 11.12 4.61
CA SER A 160 32.67 9.99 3.75
C SER A 160 31.15 9.91 3.54
N PRO A 161 30.65 9.35 2.41
CA PRO A 161 29.22 9.31 2.14
C PRO A 161 28.37 8.63 3.21
N GLN A 162 28.85 7.54 3.83
CA GLN A 162 28.13 6.90 4.93
C GLN A 162 28.00 7.79 6.18
N VAL A 163 29.04 8.55 6.54
CA VAL A 163 29.01 9.45 7.69
C VAL A 163 28.05 10.61 7.42
N GLN A 164 28.08 11.17 6.20
CA GLN A 164 27.17 12.24 5.80
C GLN A 164 25.70 11.77 5.80
N PHE A 165 25.43 10.59 5.25
CA PHE A 165 24.08 9.99 5.22
C PHE A 165 23.54 9.83 6.64
N TYR A 166 24.31 9.16 7.53
CA TYR A 166 23.84 8.92 8.88
C TYR A 166 23.66 10.23 9.66
N ARG A 167 24.63 11.16 9.56
CA ARG A 167 24.57 12.49 10.18
C ARG A 167 23.29 13.23 9.76
N HIS A 168 22.98 13.23 8.46
CA HIS A 168 21.80 13.92 7.94
C HIS A 168 20.53 13.42 8.62
N TYR A 169 20.27 12.11 8.57
CA TYR A 169 19.04 11.54 9.11
C TYR A 169 19.02 11.47 10.64
N SER A 170 20.18 11.52 11.31
CA SER A 170 20.25 11.52 12.77
C SER A 170 20.10 12.91 13.39
N GLU A 171 20.58 13.95 12.71
CA GLU A 171 20.64 15.32 13.25
C GLU A 171 19.61 16.27 12.63
N LYS A 172 19.19 16.03 11.38
CA LYS A 172 18.27 16.89 10.65
C LYS A 172 16.90 16.22 10.52
N VAL A 173 15.94 16.74 11.28
CA VAL A 173 14.52 16.44 11.08
C VAL A 173 13.92 17.57 10.24
N PRO A 174 13.13 17.28 9.17
CA PRO A 174 12.49 18.33 8.37
C PRO A 174 11.63 19.26 9.23
N SER A 175 11.61 20.56 8.92
CA SER A 175 10.94 21.58 9.74
C SER A 175 9.42 21.43 9.82
N TRP A 176 8.81 20.70 8.87
CA TRP A 176 7.38 20.40 8.85
C TRP A 176 7.00 19.18 9.70
N VAL A 177 7.97 18.48 10.31
CA VAL A 177 7.71 17.33 11.16
C VAL A 177 7.31 17.79 12.56
N ASP A 178 6.08 17.45 12.93
CA ASP A 178 5.58 17.53 14.30
C ASP A 178 5.38 16.10 14.86
N PHE A 179 6.16 15.73 15.87
CA PHE A 179 6.09 14.39 16.47
C PHE A 179 4.79 14.14 17.25
N GLU A 180 4.10 15.16 17.73
CA GLU A 180 2.77 15.03 18.34
C GLU A 180 1.72 14.71 17.27
N GLN A 181 1.83 15.36 16.11
CA GLN A 181 1.02 15.05 14.94
C GLN A 181 1.28 13.63 14.43
N ILE A 182 2.56 13.21 14.35
CA ILE A 182 2.92 11.84 13.97
C ILE A 182 2.32 10.83 14.95
N GLN A 183 2.40 11.09 16.27
CA GLN A 183 1.79 10.23 17.28
C GLN A 183 0.27 10.16 17.10
N SER A 184 -0.38 11.28 16.82
CA SER A 184 -1.81 11.34 16.52
C SER A 184 -2.17 10.51 15.27
N GLY A 185 -1.32 10.52 14.24
CA GLY A 185 -1.44 9.64 13.07
C GLY A 185 -1.31 8.15 13.41
N ILE A 186 -0.39 7.79 14.31
CA ILE A 186 -0.26 6.40 14.81
C ILE A 186 -1.54 6.00 15.54
N ASP A 187 -2.07 6.88 16.37
CA ASP A 187 -3.30 6.66 17.14
C ASP A 187 -4.53 6.51 16.22
N VAL A 188 -4.60 7.25 15.10
CA VAL A 188 -5.62 7.05 14.06
C VAL A 188 -5.53 5.63 13.49
N PHE A 189 -4.33 5.18 13.11
CA PHE A 189 -4.15 3.82 12.60
C PHE A 189 -4.59 2.76 13.61
N LEU A 190 -4.16 2.92 14.87
CA LEU A 190 -4.49 2.00 15.96
C LEU A 190 -5.98 2.03 16.30
N ALA A 191 -6.65 3.17 16.30
CA ALA A 191 -8.08 3.28 16.56
C ALA A 191 -8.92 2.49 15.55
N TYR A 192 -8.49 2.43 14.28
CA TYR A 192 -9.24 1.80 13.19
C TYR A 192 -8.57 0.54 12.62
N LEU A 193 -7.59 -0.04 13.34
CA LEU A 193 -6.71 -1.11 12.89
C LEU A 193 -7.39 -2.26 12.11
N PRO A 194 -8.55 -2.83 12.52
CA PRO A 194 -9.17 -3.94 11.80
C PRO A 194 -9.56 -3.57 10.37
N THR A 195 -10.12 -2.37 10.18
CA THR A 195 -10.49 -1.87 8.86
C THR A 195 -9.27 -1.40 8.09
N SER A 196 -8.33 -0.71 8.74
CA SER A 196 -7.06 -0.33 8.13
C SER A 196 -6.29 -1.54 7.61
N ALA A 197 -6.26 -2.65 8.35
CA ALA A 197 -5.63 -3.90 7.93
C ALA A 197 -6.35 -4.53 6.73
N CYS A 198 -7.69 -4.49 6.69
CA CYS A 198 -8.45 -4.95 5.52
C CYS A 198 -8.21 -4.05 4.30
N ALA A 199 -8.14 -2.73 4.48
CA ALA A 199 -7.82 -1.80 3.41
C ALA A 199 -6.42 -2.05 2.85
N LEU A 200 -5.41 -2.18 3.71
CA LEU A 200 -4.04 -2.52 3.33
C LEU A 200 -3.97 -3.85 2.58
N TYR A 201 -4.73 -4.85 3.01
CA TYR A 201 -4.69 -6.16 2.36
C TYR A 201 -5.46 -6.20 1.03
N TYR A 202 -6.72 -5.74 1.01
CA TYR A 202 -7.60 -5.91 -0.14
C TYR A 202 -7.52 -4.76 -1.14
N ARG A 203 -7.32 -3.52 -0.69
CA ARG A 203 -7.26 -2.35 -1.56
C ARG A 203 -5.83 -2.01 -1.95
N SER A 204 -4.91 -1.98 -0.99
CA SER A 204 -3.53 -1.56 -1.24
C SER A 204 -2.69 -2.68 -1.85
N LEU A 205 -2.61 -3.84 -1.19
CA LEU A 205 -1.77 -4.95 -1.65
C LEU A 205 -2.36 -5.63 -2.89
N ILE A 206 -3.60 -6.15 -2.81
CA ILE A 206 -4.23 -6.82 -3.97
C ILE A 206 -4.49 -5.84 -5.10
N GLY A 207 -5.06 -4.66 -4.80
CA GLY A 207 -5.28 -3.61 -5.80
C GLY A 207 -3.99 -3.11 -6.43
N GLY A 208 -2.92 -2.94 -5.65
CA GLY A 208 -1.60 -2.52 -6.14
C GLY A 208 -0.95 -3.52 -7.10
N PHE A 209 -1.25 -4.82 -6.99
CA PHE A 209 -0.78 -5.82 -7.97
C PHE A 209 -1.48 -5.75 -9.32
N SER A 210 -2.41 -4.82 -9.49
CA SER A 210 -2.90 -4.38 -10.80
C SER A 210 -1.87 -3.55 -11.58
N ILE A 211 -0.78 -3.11 -10.94
CA ILE A 211 0.32 -2.37 -11.57
C ILE A 211 1.38 -3.36 -12.07
N PRO A 212 1.52 -3.59 -13.39
CA PRO A 212 2.43 -4.61 -13.94
C PRO A 212 3.89 -4.42 -13.54
N GLN A 213 4.34 -3.17 -13.41
CA GLN A 213 5.73 -2.82 -13.13
C GLN A 213 6.13 -3.29 -11.72
N ILE A 214 5.25 -3.09 -10.72
CA ILE A 214 5.43 -3.61 -9.37
C ILE A 214 5.47 -5.14 -9.40
N VAL A 215 4.59 -5.78 -10.16
CA VAL A 215 4.55 -7.24 -10.30
C VAL A 215 5.84 -7.77 -10.95
N ASP A 216 6.39 -7.08 -11.94
CA ASP A 216 7.65 -7.46 -12.61
C ASP A 216 8.85 -7.38 -11.64
N VAL A 217 8.89 -6.40 -10.73
CA VAL A 217 9.90 -6.36 -9.64
C VAL A 217 9.77 -7.60 -8.74
N LEU A 218 8.54 -7.96 -8.35
CA LEU A 218 8.28 -9.10 -7.48
C LEU A 218 8.62 -10.45 -8.14
N ILE A 219 8.34 -10.59 -9.43
CA ILE A 219 8.73 -11.77 -10.22
C ILE A 219 10.24 -11.87 -10.32
N SER A 220 10.91 -10.76 -10.64
CA SER A 220 12.35 -10.72 -10.83
C SER A 220 13.12 -11.02 -9.54
N THR A 221 12.57 -10.61 -8.40
CA THR A 221 13.15 -10.88 -7.07
C THR A 221 12.64 -12.19 -6.44
N ARG A 222 11.57 -12.80 -6.98
CA ARG A 222 10.83 -13.91 -6.36
C ARG A 222 10.40 -13.62 -4.92
N TYR A 223 10.08 -12.36 -4.60
CA TYR A 223 9.78 -11.98 -3.21
C TYR A 223 8.43 -12.56 -2.76
N LEU A 224 7.34 -12.28 -3.49
CA LEU A 224 5.98 -12.76 -3.19
C LEU A 224 5.44 -13.78 -4.21
N VAL A 225 6.26 -14.20 -5.17
CA VAL A 225 5.82 -15.00 -6.31
C VAL A 225 6.15 -16.48 -6.06
N PRO A 226 5.16 -17.40 -6.15
CA PRO A 226 5.41 -18.83 -5.97
C PRO A 226 6.31 -19.37 -7.07
N SER A 227 7.09 -20.40 -6.75
CA SER A 227 8.08 -21.01 -7.64
C SER A 227 7.45 -21.55 -8.92
N GLY A 228 6.23 -22.10 -8.82
CA GLY A 228 5.43 -22.57 -9.96
C GLY A 228 5.09 -21.46 -10.97
N LEU A 229 4.71 -20.27 -10.49
CA LEU A 229 4.39 -19.13 -11.35
C LEU A 229 5.64 -18.63 -12.08
N VAL A 230 6.79 -18.57 -11.40
CA VAL A 230 8.07 -18.24 -12.05
C VAL A 230 8.43 -19.27 -13.12
N SER A 231 8.20 -20.56 -12.87
CA SER A 231 8.43 -21.62 -13.84
C SER A 231 7.54 -21.47 -15.08
N GLU A 232 6.26 -21.16 -14.89
CA GLU A 232 5.30 -20.95 -15.97
C GLU A 232 5.64 -19.73 -16.84
N ILE A 233 6.02 -18.61 -16.21
CA ILE A 233 6.48 -17.38 -16.89
C ILE A 233 7.74 -17.65 -17.73
N ASN A 234 8.62 -18.54 -17.28
CA ASN A 234 9.80 -18.91 -18.04
C ASN A 234 9.49 -19.96 -19.14
N LYS A 235 8.49 -20.82 -18.95
CA LYS A 235 8.03 -21.84 -19.91
C LYS A 235 7.30 -21.26 -21.12
N THR A 236 6.66 -20.09 -21.02
CA THR A 236 6.14 -19.38 -22.22
C THR A 236 7.24 -18.99 -23.23
N LYS A 237 8.53 -19.15 -22.90
CA LYS A 237 9.64 -19.07 -23.86
C LYS A 237 10.14 -20.41 -24.43
N HIS A 238 9.87 -21.56 -23.81
CA HIS A 238 10.19 -22.89 -24.36
C HIS A 238 9.30 -23.99 -23.74
N GLN A 239 8.62 -24.75 -24.62
CA GLN A 239 7.75 -25.94 -24.48
C GLN A 239 7.46 -26.58 -23.09
N SER A 240 6.22 -27.10 -22.97
CA SER A 240 5.58 -27.90 -21.89
C SER A 240 6.48 -29.02 -21.31
N VAL A 241 6.37 -29.48 -20.05
CA VAL A 241 5.29 -30.31 -19.45
C VAL A 241 5.33 -30.26 -17.88
N ALA A 242 4.33 -30.90 -17.26
CA ALA A 242 4.29 -31.66 -15.99
C ALA A 242 3.85 -30.97 -14.69
N SER A 243 2.88 -31.64 -14.04
CA SER A 243 2.20 -31.38 -12.78
C SER A 243 3.15 -31.26 -11.57
N SER A 244 2.98 -30.22 -10.76
CA SER A 244 3.78 -29.95 -9.56
C SER A 244 3.20 -30.56 -8.28
N ASP A 245 4.10 -31.12 -7.47
CA ASP A 245 3.89 -31.78 -6.18
C ASP A 245 3.28 -30.88 -5.09
N VAL A 246 2.39 -31.46 -4.26
CA VAL A 246 1.67 -30.82 -3.13
C VAL A 246 2.63 -30.21 -2.08
N GLU A 247 3.84 -30.75 -1.95
CA GLU A 247 4.84 -30.29 -0.99
C GLU A 247 5.46 -28.94 -1.41
N SER A 248 5.65 -28.72 -2.72
CA SER A 248 6.13 -27.46 -3.28
C SER A 248 5.13 -26.30 -3.03
N THR A 249 3.83 -26.59 -3.12
CA THR A 249 2.77 -25.57 -2.92
C THR A 249 2.66 -25.10 -1.47
N ASN A 250 2.88 -25.99 -0.50
CA ASN A 250 2.87 -25.63 0.93
C ASN A 250 4.06 -24.75 1.30
N HIS A 251 5.25 -25.07 0.78
CA HIS A 251 6.46 -24.28 1.00
C HIS A 251 6.33 -22.85 0.42
N ASP A 252 5.83 -22.73 -0.82
CA ASP A 252 5.61 -21.42 -1.46
C ASP A 252 4.58 -20.57 -0.71
N THR A 253 3.51 -21.19 -0.20
CA THR A 253 2.49 -20.50 0.60
C THR A 253 3.07 -19.98 1.92
N LYS A 254 3.88 -20.80 2.61
CA LYS A 254 4.57 -20.40 3.85
C LYS A 254 5.50 -19.22 3.61
N ARG A 255 6.34 -19.30 2.57
CA ARG A 255 7.25 -18.21 2.19
C ARG A 255 6.50 -16.93 1.84
N THR A 256 5.43 -17.02 1.05
CA THR A 256 4.61 -15.85 0.69
C THR A 256 4.04 -15.19 1.96
N LEU A 257 3.53 -15.99 2.90
CA LEU A 257 3.03 -15.49 4.17
C LEU A 257 4.14 -14.81 4.99
N GLU A 258 5.32 -15.39 5.11
CA GLU A 258 6.45 -14.79 5.83
C GLU A 258 6.83 -13.43 5.24
N ARG A 259 6.87 -13.31 3.91
CA ARG A 259 7.18 -12.04 3.23
C ARG A 259 6.07 -11.00 3.37
N LEU A 260 4.80 -11.41 3.37
CA LEU A 260 3.69 -10.51 3.74
C LEU A 260 3.81 -10.02 5.19
N LEU A 261 4.31 -10.87 6.10
CA LEU A 261 4.53 -10.49 7.49
C LEU A 261 5.73 -9.55 7.67
N ASP A 262 6.72 -9.53 6.75
CA ASP A 262 7.83 -8.56 6.79
C ASP A 262 7.33 -7.11 6.66
N THR A 263 6.36 -6.84 5.78
CA THR A 263 5.71 -5.51 5.70
C THR A 263 4.93 -5.18 6.98
N GLY A 264 4.26 -6.18 7.56
CA GLY A 264 3.60 -6.02 8.86
C GLY A 264 4.60 -5.72 9.98
N GLY A 265 5.77 -6.36 9.95
CA GLY A 265 6.90 -6.12 10.86
C GLY A 265 7.41 -4.69 10.77
N PHE A 266 7.66 -4.21 9.55
CA PHE A 266 8.02 -2.81 9.31
C PHE A 266 7.03 -1.82 9.95
N MET A 267 5.74 -1.98 9.67
CA MET A 267 4.72 -1.10 10.26
C MET A 267 4.68 -1.21 11.79
N ALA A 268 4.84 -2.41 12.34
CA ALA A 268 4.87 -2.62 13.78
C ALA A 268 6.11 -1.96 14.42
N CYS A 269 7.26 -1.89 13.73
CA CYS A 269 8.41 -1.10 14.16
C CYS A 269 8.07 0.40 14.16
N CYS A 270 7.47 0.93 13.10
CA CYS A 270 7.09 2.35 13.00
C CYS A 270 6.09 2.79 14.07
N PHE A 271 5.17 1.90 14.46
CA PHE A 271 4.09 2.20 15.40
C PHE A 271 4.36 1.69 16.82
N ALA A 272 5.58 1.21 17.07
CA ALA A 272 5.93 0.63 18.36
C ALA A 272 5.85 1.67 19.49
N PRO A 273 5.29 1.30 20.65
CA PRO A 273 5.34 2.16 21.82
C PRO A 273 6.78 2.27 22.36
N PRO A 274 7.13 3.37 23.05
CA PRO A 274 8.44 3.53 23.67
C PRO A 274 8.75 2.40 24.69
N PRO A 275 10.03 2.02 24.84
CA PRO A 275 10.44 0.96 25.77
C PRO A 275 10.47 1.40 27.24
N THR A 276 10.53 2.70 27.55
CA THR A 276 10.68 3.25 28.92
C THR A 276 9.45 4.06 29.36
N ASN A 277 9.37 4.35 30.67
CA ASN A 277 8.28 5.15 31.29
C ASN A 277 8.25 6.63 30.84
N GLU A 278 9.24 7.08 30.08
CA GLU A 278 9.26 8.39 29.43
C GLU A 278 8.62 8.29 28.04
N THR A 279 7.49 8.96 27.86
CA THR A 279 6.66 8.86 26.66
C THR A 279 6.93 10.04 25.73
N GLN A 280 8.04 9.99 25.00
CA GLN A 280 8.19 10.89 23.87
C GLN A 280 7.18 10.49 22.77
N PRO A 281 6.37 11.44 22.26
CA PRO A 281 5.50 11.18 21.12
C PRO A 281 6.29 10.64 19.94
N ALA A 282 5.75 9.59 19.31
CA ALA A 282 6.32 8.92 18.16
C ALA A 282 7.79 8.47 18.37
N ALA A 283 8.14 8.03 19.59
CA ALA A 283 9.50 7.62 19.95
C ALA A 283 10.14 6.62 18.97
N ALA A 284 9.36 5.69 18.41
CA ALA A 284 9.86 4.73 17.43
C ALA A 284 10.33 5.38 16.11
N LEU A 285 9.80 6.55 15.75
CA LEU A 285 10.08 7.26 14.50
C LEU A 285 11.05 8.44 14.67
N ARG A 286 11.41 8.78 15.92
CA ARG A 286 12.49 9.73 16.19
C ARG A 286 13.85 9.15 15.75
N PRO A 287 14.85 9.99 15.42
CA PRO A 287 16.21 9.51 15.13
C PRO A 287 16.72 8.49 16.15
N GLY A 288 17.24 7.36 15.66
CA GLY A 288 17.67 6.21 16.50
C GLY A 288 16.54 5.32 17.03
N GLY A 289 15.28 5.66 16.76
CA GLY A 289 14.12 4.82 17.08
C GLY A 289 14.00 3.60 16.16
N ILE A 290 13.39 2.52 16.65
CA ILE A 290 13.31 1.25 15.90
C ILE A 290 12.56 1.36 14.56
N GLY A 291 11.55 2.21 14.49
CA GLY A 291 10.80 2.50 13.27
C GLY A 291 11.57 3.38 12.29
N TRP A 292 12.32 4.37 12.81
CA TRP A 292 13.23 5.20 12.04
C TRP A 292 14.32 4.34 11.38
N GLU A 293 14.99 3.48 12.15
CA GLU A 293 16.00 2.60 11.57
C GLU A 293 15.40 1.60 10.58
N ALA A 294 14.23 1.03 10.89
CA ALA A 294 13.54 0.10 10.00
C ALA A 294 13.22 0.77 8.65
N ALA A 295 12.75 2.03 8.65
CA ALA A 295 12.49 2.78 7.42
C ALA A 295 13.75 2.98 6.58
N LEU A 296 14.86 3.42 7.20
CA LEU A 296 16.14 3.56 6.48
C LEU A 296 16.65 2.21 5.94
N ARG A 297 16.46 1.11 6.68
CA ARG A 297 16.84 -0.23 6.20
C ARG A 297 15.96 -0.71 5.05
N VAL A 298 14.67 -0.34 5.00
CA VAL A 298 13.82 -0.56 3.81
C VAL A 298 14.32 0.27 2.62
N ARG A 299 14.70 1.53 2.85
CA ARG A 299 15.27 2.39 1.79
C ARG A 299 16.53 1.76 1.17
N VAL A 300 17.44 1.28 2.02
CA VAL A 300 18.63 0.51 1.60
C VAL A 300 18.23 -0.75 0.82
N LEU A 301 17.23 -1.50 1.30
CA LEU A 301 16.73 -2.71 0.64
C LEU A 301 16.22 -2.41 -0.78
N HIS A 302 15.43 -1.33 -0.94
CA HIS A 302 14.93 -0.90 -2.25
C HIS A 302 16.06 -0.56 -3.21
N ALA A 303 17.07 0.18 -2.76
CA ALA A 303 18.23 0.52 -3.58
C ALA A 303 19.08 -0.72 -3.95
N LYS A 304 19.24 -1.69 -3.03
CA LYS A 304 19.89 -2.98 -3.34
C LYS A 304 19.13 -3.77 -4.41
N VAL A 305 17.80 -3.83 -4.31
CA VAL A 305 16.95 -4.49 -5.31
C VAL A 305 17.08 -3.79 -6.66
N ARG A 306 16.97 -2.45 -6.69
CA ARG A 306 17.12 -1.64 -7.91
C ARG A 306 18.46 -1.89 -8.58
N ARG A 307 19.56 -1.78 -7.82
CA ARG A 307 20.92 -2.07 -8.31
C ARG A 307 21.03 -3.49 -8.87
N SER A 308 20.53 -4.49 -8.16
CA SER A 308 20.58 -5.89 -8.60
C SER A 308 19.84 -6.13 -9.92
N LEU A 309 18.62 -5.56 -10.06
CA LEU A 309 17.82 -5.69 -11.27
C LEU A 309 18.49 -4.99 -12.46
N LEU A 310 19.01 -3.78 -12.27
CA LEU A 310 19.71 -3.04 -13.32
C LEU A 310 21.00 -3.75 -13.75
N GLN A 311 21.80 -4.25 -12.80
CA GLN A 311 23.03 -4.98 -13.09
C GLN A 311 22.79 -6.34 -13.74
N SER A 312 21.61 -6.93 -13.57
CA SER A 312 21.27 -8.23 -14.18
C SER A 312 21.18 -8.18 -15.71
N GLY A 313 21.01 -6.98 -16.30
CA GLY A 313 20.77 -6.78 -17.73
C GLY A 313 19.44 -7.32 -18.25
N LYS A 314 18.57 -7.86 -17.39
CA LYS A 314 17.27 -8.46 -17.76
C LYS A 314 16.08 -7.51 -17.57
N TRP A 315 16.28 -6.40 -16.87
CA TRP A 315 15.23 -5.41 -16.62
C TRP A 315 15.04 -4.49 -17.83
N ASP A 316 13.81 -4.35 -18.31
CA ASP A 316 13.47 -3.44 -19.40
C ASP A 316 13.10 -2.06 -18.84
N THR A 317 14.09 -1.20 -18.66
CA THR A 317 13.90 0.16 -18.14
C THR A 317 13.03 1.03 -19.05
N LYS A 318 13.05 0.80 -20.38
CA LYS A 318 12.24 1.60 -21.30
C LYS A 318 10.75 1.33 -21.14
N LYS A 319 10.39 0.06 -20.92
CA LYS A 319 9.01 -0.36 -20.70
C LYS A 319 8.56 -0.09 -19.26
N ASN A 320 9.38 -0.51 -18.29
CA ASN A 320 8.97 -0.58 -16.90
C ASN A 320 9.40 0.63 -16.06
N GLY A 321 10.23 1.54 -16.60
CA GLY A 321 10.90 2.56 -15.80
C GLY A 321 12.06 1.96 -15.00
N VAL A 322 12.74 2.79 -14.22
CA VAL A 322 13.73 2.32 -13.24
C VAL A 322 13.00 1.50 -12.17
N PRO A 323 13.53 0.35 -11.71
CA PRO A 323 12.87 -0.42 -10.67
C PRO A 323 12.71 0.41 -9.38
N ILE A 324 11.52 0.38 -8.78
CA ILE A 324 11.24 1.10 -7.52
C ILE A 324 11.56 2.60 -7.70
N ASN A 325 11.00 3.21 -8.73
CA ASN A 325 11.20 4.63 -9.04
C ASN A 325 10.34 5.53 -8.13
N GLN A 326 10.53 6.85 -8.22
CA GLN A 326 9.81 7.83 -7.41
C GLN A 326 8.28 7.74 -7.57
N GLU A 327 7.77 7.44 -8.77
CA GLU A 327 6.33 7.25 -8.96
C GLU A 327 5.83 5.99 -8.25
N ASP A 328 6.51 4.85 -8.43
CA ASP A 328 6.17 3.58 -7.76
C ASP A 328 6.20 3.74 -6.23
N MET A 329 7.22 4.43 -5.70
CA MET A 329 7.36 4.69 -4.27
C MET A 329 6.25 5.60 -3.74
N ALA A 330 5.92 6.68 -4.48
CA ALA A 330 4.83 7.59 -4.11
C ALA A 330 3.45 6.90 -4.18
N ALA A 331 3.18 6.13 -5.23
CA ALA A 331 1.96 5.34 -5.38
C ALA A 331 1.81 4.32 -4.24
N THR A 332 2.91 3.64 -3.89
CA THR A 332 2.92 2.70 -2.76
C THR A 332 2.69 3.45 -1.44
N LEU A 333 3.31 4.61 -1.23
CA LEU A 333 3.10 5.42 -0.03
C LEU A 333 1.62 5.84 0.13
N LEU A 334 0.99 6.26 -0.96
CA LEU A 334 -0.45 6.57 -1.00
C LEU A 334 -1.33 5.34 -0.81
N ALA A 335 -0.84 4.16 -1.20
CA ALA A 335 -1.49 2.90 -0.89
C ALA A 335 -1.45 2.57 0.62
N PHE A 336 -0.43 3.02 1.35
CA PHE A 336 -0.39 2.91 2.81
C PHE A 336 -1.17 4.02 3.54
N SER A 337 -1.31 5.19 2.92
CA SER A 337 -2.00 6.34 3.52
C SER A 337 -3.44 6.49 3.02
N VAL A 338 -3.64 7.07 1.84
CA VAL A 338 -4.96 7.40 1.28
C VAL A 338 -5.85 6.17 1.11
N ASN A 339 -5.32 5.03 0.66
CA ASN A 339 -6.14 3.81 0.53
C ASN A 339 -6.65 3.29 1.88
N VAL A 340 -5.94 3.53 2.99
CA VAL A 340 -6.43 3.23 4.33
C VAL A 340 -7.56 4.18 4.71
N LEU A 341 -7.41 5.49 4.45
CA LEU A 341 -8.48 6.48 4.68
C LEU A 341 -9.74 6.15 3.86
N LEU A 342 -9.58 5.81 2.58
CA LEU A 342 -10.65 5.35 1.69
C LEU A 342 -11.30 4.06 2.20
N GLY A 343 -10.53 3.10 2.71
CA GLY A 343 -11.05 1.86 3.27
C GLY A 343 -11.86 2.10 4.55
N ILE A 344 -11.43 3.01 5.42
CA ILE A 344 -12.19 3.42 6.60
C ILE A 344 -13.48 4.14 6.17
N GLU A 345 -13.37 5.07 5.24
CA GLU A 345 -14.50 5.82 4.70
C GLU A 345 -15.57 4.92 4.07
N LEU A 346 -15.13 3.93 3.27
CA LEU A 346 -15.96 2.93 2.63
C LEU A 346 -16.83 2.19 3.67
N ILE A 347 -16.22 1.75 4.76
CA ILE A 347 -16.91 0.97 5.80
C ILE A 347 -17.75 1.87 6.71
N ALA A 348 -17.25 3.04 7.10
CA ALA A 348 -17.99 4.00 7.92
C ALA A 348 -19.18 4.61 7.18
N GLY A 349 -19.05 4.80 5.86
CA GLY A 349 -19.97 5.56 5.03
C GLY A 349 -19.83 7.08 5.19
N LYS A 350 -18.68 7.56 5.67
CA LYS A 350 -18.29 8.98 5.72
C LYS A 350 -16.77 9.09 5.95
N PRO A 351 -16.11 10.16 5.50
CA PRO A 351 -14.68 10.36 5.75
C PRO A 351 -14.41 10.54 7.24
N LEU A 352 -13.17 10.27 7.64
CA LEU A 352 -12.66 10.71 8.94
C LEU A 352 -12.65 12.26 9.01
N PRO A 353 -12.69 12.84 10.22
CA PRO A 353 -12.47 14.26 10.39
C PRO A 353 -11.17 14.73 9.71
N ASP A 354 -11.17 15.93 9.11
CA ASP A 354 -10.04 16.47 8.37
C ASP A 354 -8.73 16.50 9.18
N ASN A 355 -8.79 16.75 10.49
CA ASN A 355 -7.62 16.71 11.36
C ASN A 355 -7.03 15.30 11.46
N GLU A 356 -7.85 14.27 11.69
CA GLU A 356 -7.38 12.88 11.71
C GLU A 356 -6.78 12.45 10.36
N GLN A 357 -7.36 12.92 9.25
CA GLN A 357 -6.79 12.68 7.92
C GLN A 357 -5.43 13.35 7.75
N ARG A 358 -5.28 14.62 8.15
CA ARG A 358 -4.00 15.34 8.08
C ARG A 358 -2.93 14.72 8.98
N ASP A 359 -3.29 14.31 10.20
CA ASP A 359 -2.35 13.67 11.13
C ASP A 359 -1.86 12.33 10.57
N TYR A 360 -2.76 11.54 9.96
CA TYR A 360 -2.39 10.29 9.31
C TYR A 360 -1.54 10.49 8.04
N LEU A 361 -1.84 11.52 7.24
CA LEU A 361 -1.02 11.88 6.08
C LEU A 361 0.36 12.40 6.51
N ALA A 362 0.46 13.20 7.57
CA ALA A 362 1.72 13.70 8.12
C ALA A 362 2.63 12.56 8.59
N LEU A 363 2.07 11.56 9.29
CA LEU A 363 2.77 10.32 9.64
C LEU A 363 3.38 9.65 8.39
N TRP A 364 2.59 9.46 7.34
CA TRP A 364 3.08 8.81 6.13
C TRP A 364 3.98 9.69 5.28
N ARG A 365 3.85 11.03 5.33
CA ARG A 365 4.80 11.96 4.71
C ARG A 365 6.19 11.80 5.32
N TYR A 366 6.27 11.73 6.66
CA TYR A 366 7.54 11.52 7.35
C TYR A 366 8.13 10.12 7.11
N ILE A 367 7.31 9.06 7.16
CA ILE A 367 7.77 7.71 6.80
C ILE A 367 8.24 7.69 5.34
N GLY A 368 7.53 8.34 4.42
CA GLY A 368 7.91 8.45 3.00
C GLY A 368 9.25 9.14 2.80
N TRP A 369 9.50 10.23 3.52
CA TRP A 369 10.79 10.94 3.50
C TRP A 369 11.94 10.03 3.97
N LEU A 370 11.74 9.26 5.05
CA LEU A 370 12.71 8.25 5.50
C LEU A 370 12.91 7.11 4.49
N LEU A 371 11.88 6.78 3.71
CA LEU A 371 11.92 5.77 2.64
C LEU A 371 12.53 6.29 1.33
N GLY A 372 12.85 7.58 1.23
CA GLY A 372 13.46 8.19 0.04
C GLY A 372 12.45 8.70 -1.00
N VAL A 373 11.20 8.94 -0.62
CA VAL A 373 10.22 9.66 -1.47
C VAL A 373 10.54 11.15 -1.41
N ASP A 374 10.77 11.77 -2.57
CA ASP A 374 11.22 13.16 -2.64
C ASP A 374 10.17 14.14 -2.12
N THR A 375 10.64 15.12 -1.34
CA THR A 375 9.88 16.30 -0.91
C THR A 375 10.57 17.58 -1.39
N PRO A 376 9.89 18.75 -1.42
CA PRO A 376 10.50 20.05 -1.71
C PRO A 376 11.83 20.35 -1.00
N GLU A 377 11.99 19.86 0.23
CA GLU A 377 13.21 20.05 1.03
C GLU A 377 14.32 19.06 0.66
N SER A 378 14.02 18.06 -0.18
CA SER A 378 15.02 17.17 -0.78
C SER A 378 15.95 17.88 -1.79
N ASP A 379 15.65 19.11 -2.20
CA ASP A 379 16.55 19.88 -3.09
C ASP A 379 17.76 20.48 -2.34
N ASP A 380 17.65 20.70 -1.02
CA ASP A 380 18.80 21.10 -0.17
C ASP A 380 19.81 19.93 0.02
N LEU A 381 19.44 18.72 -0.43
CA LEU A 381 20.16 17.45 -0.29
C LEU A 381 21.06 17.10 -1.49
N ALA A 382 21.49 18.08 -2.29
CA ALA A 382 22.53 17.95 -3.34
C ALA A 382 23.95 17.61 -2.81
N ILE A 383 24.01 16.87 -1.70
CA ILE A 383 25.21 16.46 -0.95
C ILE A 383 25.91 15.29 -1.67
N PHE A 384 25.16 14.42 -2.37
CA PHE A 384 25.70 13.24 -3.08
C PHE A 384 25.64 13.32 -4.61
N THR A 385 25.19 14.43 -5.18
CA THR A 385 25.09 14.58 -6.63
C THR A 385 26.43 14.98 -7.24
N THR A 386 26.90 14.19 -8.20
CA THR A 386 28.06 14.57 -9.04
C THR A 386 27.76 15.87 -9.80
N SER A 387 28.78 16.64 -10.20
CA SER A 387 28.60 17.89 -10.97
C SER A 387 27.76 17.71 -12.24
N SER A 388 27.68 16.49 -12.79
CA SER A 388 26.82 16.13 -13.93
C SER A 388 25.32 16.10 -13.56
N GLN A 389 24.98 15.63 -12.35
CA GLN A 389 23.59 15.54 -11.87
C GLN A 389 23.06 16.87 -11.30
N ARG A 390 23.92 17.74 -10.76
CA ARG A 390 23.51 19.11 -10.36
C ARG A 390 22.96 19.94 -11.53
N ASN A 391 23.42 19.69 -12.75
CA ASN A 391 22.93 20.38 -13.94
C ASN A 391 21.52 19.92 -14.34
N PHE A 392 21.11 18.69 -13.98
CA PHE A 392 19.73 18.21 -14.18
C PHE A 392 18.74 18.90 -13.22
N SER A 393 19.13 19.06 -11.94
CA SER A 393 18.31 19.75 -10.93
C SER A 393 18.18 21.26 -11.16
N LYS A 394 19.09 21.89 -11.92
CA LYS A 394 19.02 23.34 -12.20
C LYS A 394 18.23 23.69 -13.46
N HIS A 395 18.11 22.79 -14.43
CA HIS A 395 17.34 23.00 -15.65
C HIS A 395 16.73 21.67 -16.17
N GLY A 396 15.54 21.30 -15.68
CA GLY A 396 14.71 20.27 -16.32
C GLY A 396 14.32 19.03 -15.49
N ALA A 397 14.76 18.90 -14.23
CA ALA A 397 14.23 17.87 -13.34
C ALA A 397 12.78 18.19 -12.91
N PRO A 398 11.88 17.19 -12.84
CA PRO A 398 10.53 17.41 -12.33
C PRO A 398 10.57 17.75 -10.84
N LEU A 399 9.65 18.61 -10.39
CA LEU A 399 9.52 18.97 -8.97
C LEU A 399 9.15 17.75 -8.12
N PRO A 400 9.55 17.63 -6.85
CA PRO A 400 9.11 16.53 -6.00
C PRO A 400 7.57 16.41 -5.92
N ILE A 401 7.03 15.18 -5.98
CA ILE A 401 5.57 14.93 -5.93
C ILE A 401 4.99 15.29 -4.55
N ASP A 402 5.75 15.02 -3.47
CA ASP A 402 5.33 15.12 -2.06
C ASP A 402 3.89 14.61 -1.84
N PRO A 403 3.65 13.30 -2.07
CA PRO A 403 2.29 12.78 -2.23
C PRO A 403 1.42 12.91 -0.98
N CYS A 404 2.02 12.99 0.22
CA CYS A 404 1.31 13.16 1.50
C CYS A 404 1.41 14.58 2.07
N GLY A 405 2.13 15.49 1.39
CA GLY A 405 2.30 16.87 1.79
C GLY A 405 1.30 17.84 1.18
N PRO A 406 1.43 19.13 1.46
CA PRO A 406 0.75 20.15 0.68
C PRO A 406 1.36 20.22 -0.73
N ARG A 407 0.54 20.57 -1.74
CA ARG A 407 1.04 20.93 -3.06
C ARG A 407 1.90 22.21 -2.95
N ARG A 408 3.04 22.28 -3.65
CA ARG A 408 3.99 23.41 -3.55
C ARG A 408 3.35 24.72 -4.09
N PRO A 409 3.69 25.90 -3.54
CA PRO A 409 3.05 27.19 -3.91
C PRO A 409 3.55 27.86 -5.20
N ASP A 410 4.46 27.23 -5.96
CA ASP A 410 5.08 27.84 -7.14
C ASP A 410 4.14 27.99 -8.35
N ILE A 411 2.91 27.46 -8.26
CA ILE A 411 1.78 27.80 -9.12
C ILE A 411 1.02 29.01 -8.54
N SER A 412 1.69 30.16 -8.45
CA SER A 412 1.13 31.48 -8.07
C SER A 412 -0.06 31.41 -7.09
N ASP A 413 0.17 30.90 -5.89
CA ASP A 413 -0.85 30.87 -4.85
C ASP A 413 -0.93 32.24 -4.17
N SER A 414 -1.73 33.15 -4.73
CA SER A 414 -2.20 34.32 -3.99
C SER A 414 -3.20 33.96 -2.88
N ASP A 415 -3.72 32.73 -2.88
CA ASP A 415 -4.96 32.37 -2.15
C ASP A 415 -4.78 31.29 -1.06
N GLY A 416 -3.56 30.86 -0.76
CA GLY A 416 -3.26 30.08 0.46
C GLY A 416 -3.88 28.68 0.55
N TYR A 417 -4.16 28.01 -0.57
CA TYR A 417 -4.87 26.73 -0.58
C TYR A 417 -3.92 25.52 -0.58
N SER A 418 -3.32 25.21 0.57
CA SER A 418 -2.40 24.06 0.77
C SER A 418 -3.08 22.83 1.41
N ASP A 419 -4.17 22.32 0.83
CA ASP A 419 -4.86 21.17 1.42
C ASP A 419 -4.22 19.82 1.04
N SER A 420 -3.41 19.27 1.95
CA SER A 420 -2.76 17.97 1.76
C SER A 420 -3.75 16.83 1.51
N ILE A 421 -4.97 16.92 2.05
CA ILE A 421 -6.01 15.92 1.81
C ILE A 421 -6.36 15.87 0.31
N LEU A 422 -6.77 16.99 -0.29
CA LEU A 422 -7.10 17.01 -1.71
C LEU A 422 -5.91 16.63 -2.58
N HIS A 423 -4.72 17.15 -2.27
CA HIS A 423 -3.49 16.81 -2.99
C HIS A 423 -3.21 15.30 -3.00
N SER A 424 -3.23 14.66 -1.83
CA SER A 424 -2.94 13.23 -1.73
C SER A 424 -3.96 12.35 -2.47
N TYR A 425 -5.25 12.68 -2.37
CA TYR A 425 -6.28 11.92 -3.07
C TYR A 425 -6.20 12.12 -4.59
N ALA A 426 -6.03 13.36 -5.06
CA ALA A 426 -5.88 13.64 -6.49
C ALA A 426 -4.59 13.01 -7.06
N THR A 427 -3.50 13.00 -6.29
CA THR A 427 -2.24 12.34 -6.66
C THR A 427 -2.45 10.83 -6.79
N LEU A 428 -3.14 10.19 -5.83
CA LEU A 428 -3.45 8.75 -5.92
C LEU A 428 -4.33 8.45 -7.15
N GLU A 429 -5.36 9.26 -7.39
CA GLU A 429 -6.23 9.11 -8.56
C GLU A 429 -5.44 9.23 -9.87
N SER A 430 -4.50 10.18 -9.94
CA SER A 430 -3.60 10.37 -11.10
C SER A 430 -2.72 9.14 -11.35
N MET A 431 -2.08 8.61 -10.31
CA MET A 431 -1.23 7.41 -10.42
C MET A 431 -2.03 6.14 -10.73
N ILE A 432 -3.26 6.01 -10.21
CA ILE A 432 -4.14 4.90 -10.59
C ILE A 432 -4.48 4.97 -12.07
N LEU A 433 -4.77 6.15 -12.61
CA LEU A 433 -5.08 6.32 -14.03
C LEU A 433 -3.87 6.02 -14.94
N HIS A 434 -2.64 6.28 -14.46
CA HIS A 434 -1.41 6.11 -15.23
C HIS A 434 -0.81 4.70 -15.13
N LEU A 435 -0.84 4.07 -13.95
CA LEU A 435 -0.13 2.81 -13.69
C LEU A 435 -1.02 1.57 -13.73
N LEU A 436 -2.32 1.71 -13.45
CA LEU A 436 -3.19 0.57 -13.16
C LEU A 436 -3.69 -0.09 -14.46
N HIS A 437 -2.99 -1.13 -14.90
CA HIS A 437 -3.28 -1.89 -16.13
C HIS A 437 -3.05 -3.39 -15.90
N PRO A 438 -4.00 -4.14 -15.29
CA PRO A 438 -3.77 -5.51 -14.86
C PRO A 438 -3.36 -6.44 -16.01
N GLY A 439 -2.28 -7.19 -15.80
CA GLY A 439 -1.80 -8.20 -16.75
C GLY A 439 -2.13 -9.63 -16.33
N GLU A 440 -1.73 -10.61 -17.16
CA GLU A 440 -1.84 -12.04 -16.80
C GLU A 440 -1.10 -12.37 -15.50
N HIS A 441 0.09 -11.80 -15.31
CA HIS A 441 0.90 -11.98 -14.10
C HIS A 441 0.20 -11.44 -12.85
N SER A 442 -0.48 -10.29 -12.96
CA SER A 442 -1.29 -9.69 -11.90
C SER A 442 -2.39 -10.66 -11.45
N ARG A 443 -3.15 -11.22 -12.40
CA ARG A 443 -4.26 -12.16 -12.12
C ARG A 443 -3.77 -13.40 -11.38
N LYS A 444 -2.68 -14.00 -11.84
CA LYS A 444 -2.10 -15.21 -11.22
C LYS A 444 -1.58 -14.93 -9.80
N LEU A 445 -0.90 -13.81 -9.61
CA LEU A 445 -0.40 -13.41 -8.29
C LEU A 445 -1.56 -13.13 -7.31
N VAL A 446 -2.59 -12.41 -7.75
CA VAL A 446 -3.79 -12.11 -6.94
C VAL A 446 -4.53 -13.39 -6.55
N ALA A 447 -4.71 -14.32 -7.49
CA ALA A 447 -5.33 -15.62 -7.19
C ALA A 447 -4.55 -16.39 -6.11
N HIS A 448 -3.21 -16.46 -6.24
CA HIS A 448 -2.35 -17.10 -5.24
C HIS A 448 -2.51 -16.45 -3.86
N LEU A 449 -2.50 -15.12 -3.78
CA LEU A 449 -2.63 -14.39 -2.51
C LEU A 449 -3.97 -14.60 -1.83
N LEU A 450 -5.06 -14.61 -2.61
CA LEU A 450 -6.39 -14.88 -2.09
C LEU A 450 -6.54 -16.32 -1.61
N SER A 451 -5.78 -17.26 -2.19
CA SER A 451 -5.79 -18.68 -1.77
C SER A 451 -5.02 -19.00 -0.48
N ILE A 452 -4.22 -18.06 0.02
CA ILE A 452 -3.45 -18.25 1.25
C ILE A 452 -4.43 -18.54 2.40
N ARG A 453 -4.32 -19.71 3.04
CA ARG A 453 -5.15 -20.19 4.18
C ARG A 453 -6.58 -20.67 3.87
N GLY A 454 -6.92 -20.95 2.61
CA GLY A 454 -8.10 -21.79 2.27
C GLY A 454 -9.48 -21.18 2.49
N GLN A 455 -9.61 -19.84 2.50
CA GLN A 455 -10.88 -19.10 2.58
C GLN A 455 -11.10 -18.20 1.36
N ASP A 456 -10.76 -18.73 0.19
CA ASP A 456 -10.54 -17.98 -1.04
C ASP A 456 -11.80 -17.22 -1.47
N LEU A 457 -12.96 -17.87 -1.37
CA LEU A 457 -14.23 -17.28 -1.77
C LEU A 457 -14.69 -16.16 -0.83
N PHE A 458 -14.51 -16.32 0.49
CA PHE A 458 -14.81 -15.26 1.46
C PHE A 458 -13.90 -14.05 1.24
N ARG A 459 -12.60 -14.29 1.09
CA ARG A 459 -11.61 -13.24 0.84
C ARG A 459 -11.84 -12.55 -0.49
N SER A 460 -12.21 -13.29 -1.53
CA SER A 460 -12.58 -12.73 -2.83
C SER A 460 -13.79 -11.81 -2.69
N GLU A 461 -14.84 -12.23 -1.99
CA GLU A 461 -16.01 -11.38 -1.75
C GLU A 461 -15.71 -10.11 -0.96
N VAL A 462 -14.90 -10.19 0.11
CA VAL A 462 -14.43 -8.99 0.81
C VAL A 462 -13.61 -8.10 -0.13
N CYS A 463 -12.69 -8.68 -0.90
CA CYS A 463 -11.85 -7.97 -1.84
C CYS A 463 -12.67 -7.20 -2.88
N ARG A 464 -13.71 -7.82 -3.43
CA ARG A 464 -14.64 -7.18 -4.38
C ARG A 464 -15.36 -5.98 -3.78
N LYS A 465 -15.67 -5.98 -2.47
CA LYS A 465 -16.24 -4.80 -1.80
C LYS A 465 -15.24 -3.65 -1.65
N PHE A 466 -13.95 -3.95 -1.47
CA PHE A 466 -12.91 -2.93 -1.32
C PHE A 466 -12.36 -2.39 -2.65
N LEU A 467 -12.31 -3.20 -3.70
CA LEU A 467 -11.81 -2.82 -5.03
C LEU A 467 -12.91 -2.36 -5.99
N GLY A 468 -14.12 -2.88 -5.82
CA GLY A 468 -15.20 -2.72 -6.79
C GLY A 468 -15.21 -3.80 -7.85
N ASP A 469 -16.38 -4.01 -8.43
CA ASP A 469 -16.60 -5.11 -9.38
C ASP A 469 -15.77 -4.99 -10.66
N PRO A 470 -15.61 -3.83 -11.32
CA PRO A 470 -14.92 -3.77 -12.60
C PRO A 470 -13.43 -4.12 -12.51
N LEU A 471 -12.70 -3.55 -11.54
CA LEU A 471 -11.30 -3.91 -11.31
C LEU A 471 -11.16 -5.37 -10.85
N SER A 472 -12.08 -5.84 -10.02
CA SER A 472 -12.09 -7.23 -9.58
C SER A 472 -12.33 -8.21 -10.72
N ASP A 473 -13.18 -7.85 -11.68
CA ASP A 473 -13.45 -8.64 -12.88
C ASP A 473 -12.21 -8.68 -13.78
N ASP A 474 -11.53 -7.55 -13.97
CA ASP A 474 -10.29 -7.52 -14.77
C ASP A 474 -9.13 -8.30 -14.13
N LEU A 475 -9.11 -8.37 -12.79
CA LEU A 475 -8.20 -9.23 -12.02
C LEU A 475 -8.63 -10.71 -11.93
N ASN A 476 -9.75 -11.10 -12.54
CA ASN A 476 -10.34 -12.44 -12.42
C ASN A 476 -10.59 -12.90 -10.97
N ILE A 477 -10.94 -11.96 -10.07
CA ILE A 477 -11.27 -12.29 -8.69
C ILE A 477 -12.61 -13.01 -8.64
N ALA A 478 -12.61 -14.20 -8.04
CA ALA A 478 -13.77 -15.07 -7.97
C ALA A 478 -15.01 -14.34 -7.39
N ARG A 479 -16.16 -14.55 -8.05
CA ARG A 479 -17.45 -14.04 -7.58
C ARG A 479 -18.26 -15.20 -7.01
N SER A 480 -18.86 -15.00 -5.85
CA SER A 480 -19.93 -15.85 -5.32
C SER A 480 -21.20 -15.62 -6.14
N SER A 481 -21.21 -15.99 -7.42
CA SER A 481 -22.40 -15.82 -8.26
C SER A 481 -23.27 -17.08 -8.23
N PHE A 482 -24.58 -16.86 -8.22
CA PHE A 482 -25.59 -17.90 -8.33
C PHE A 482 -26.19 -17.83 -9.74
N HIS A 483 -26.15 -18.93 -10.51
CA HIS A 483 -26.79 -19.03 -11.83
C HIS A 483 -28.15 -19.73 -11.70
N TRP A 484 -29.23 -19.03 -12.09
CA TRP A 484 -30.62 -19.48 -11.92
C TRP A 484 -31.07 -20.56 -12.93
N GLY A 485 -30.21 -20.97 -13.86
CA GLY A 485 -30.60 -21.69 -15.08
C GLY A 485 -30.67 -23.22 -15.02
N VAL A 486 -30.22 -23.88 -13.94
CA VAL A 486 -30.15 -25.36 -13.90
C VAL A 486 -30.56 -25.89 -12.52
N TRP A 487 -31.79 -26.39 -12.39
CA TRP A 487 -32.30 -26.97 -11.14
C TRP A 487 -31.86 -28.44 -11.00
N ARG A 488 -30.83 -28.73 -10.19
CA ARG A 488 -30.51 -30.09 -9.69
C ARG A 488 -30.24 -30.09 -8.18
N ARG A 489 -30.45 -31.23 -7.53
CA ARG A 489 -30.39 -31.41 -6.06
C ARG A 489 -28.99 -31.18 -5.44
N GLU A 490 -27.93 -31.34 -6.22
CA GLU A 490 -26.54 -31.05 -5.77
C GLU A 490 -26.27 -29.54 -5.61
N TYR A 491 -27.02 -28.67 -6.31
CA TYR A 491 -26.88 -27.21 -6.22
C TYR A 491 -27.35 -26.62 -4.87
N PHE A 492 -28.23 -27.28 -4.13
CA PHE A 492 -28.79 -26.69 -2.90
C PHE A 492 -27.73 -26.51 -1.80
N ARG A 493 -26.72 -27.39 -1.77
CA ARG A 493 -25.59 -27.29 -0.85
C ARG A 493 -24.66 -26.13 -1.24
N ASP A 494 -24.43 -25.93 -2.53
CA ASP A 494 -23.60 -24.85 -3.05
C ASP A 494 -24.29 -23.48 -2.91
N ILE A 495 -25.62 -23.42 -3.06
CA ILE A 495 -26.43 -22.22 -2.78
C ILE A 495 -26.30 -21.79 -1.33
N ILE A 496 -26.44 -22.73 -0.38
CA ILE A 496 -26.27 -22.44 1.06
C ILE A 496 -24.84 -21.96 1.32
N GLY A 497 -23.84 -22.54 0.66
CA GLY A 497 -22.44 -22.11 0.75
C GLY A 497 -22.24 -20.67 0.28
N HIS A 498 -22.66 -20.34 -0.95
CA HIS A 498 -22.49 -18.99 -1.52
C HIS A 498 -23.30 -17.93 -0.77
N LEU A 499 -24.55 -18.23 -0.39
CA LEU A 499 -25.38 -17.32 0.39
C LEU A 499 -24.81 -17.14 1.81
N GLY A 500 -24.30 -18.23 2.40
CA GLY A 500 -23.60 -18.22 3.68
C GLY A 500 -22.37 -17.31 3.65
N VAL A 501 -21.51 -17.44 2.63
CA VAL A 501 -20.33 -16.57 2.47
C VAL A 501 -20.73 -15.11 2.36
N ARG A 502 -21.71 -14.77 1.52
CA ARG A 502 -22.20 -13.38 1.41
C ARG A 502 -22.71 -12.87 2.74
N PHE A 503 -23.54 -13.63 3.44
CA PHE A 503 -24.06 -13.26 4.76
C PHE A 503 -22.91 -13.03 5.76
N SER A 504 -21.91 -13.92 5.80
CA SER A 504 -20.72 -13.77 6.63
C SER A 504 -19.94 -12.51 6.31
N VAL A 505 -19.74 -12.19 5.01
CA VAL A 505 -19.05 -10.96 4.60
C VAL A 505 -19.83 -9.74 5.06
N TYR A 506 -21.14 -9.67 4.80
CA TYR A 506 -21.98 -8.56 5.26
C TYR A 506 -21.96 -8.43 6.79
N PHE A 507 -22.03 -9.53 7.52
CA PHE A 507 -21.96 -9.53 8.97
C PHE A 507 -20.63 -8.92 9.47
N VAL A 508 -19.49 -9.35 8.90
CA VAL A 508 -18.17 -8.81 9.26
C VAL A 508 -18.06 -7.32 8.94
N LEU A 509 -18.53 -6.89 7.76
CA LEU A 509 -18.46 -5.48 7.35
C LEU A 509 -19.39 -4.59 8.21
N VAL A 510 -20.58 -5.09 8.57
CA VAL A 510 -21.48 -4.39 9.51
C VAL A 510 -20.87 -4.31 10.90
N PHE A 511 -20.26 -5.38 11.39
CA PHE A 511 -19.54 -5.36 12.67
C PHE A 511 -18.40 -4.32 12.65
N MET A 512 -17.59 -4.30 11.60
CA MET A 512 -16.53 -3.28 11.42
C MET A 512 -17.12 -1.87 11.35
N ARG A 513 -18.25 -1.68 10.66
CA ARG A 513 -18.94 -0.38 10.60
C ARG A 513 -19.40 0.08 11.98
N CYS A 514 -20.04 -0.79 12.76
CA CYS A 514 -20.43 -0.48 14.14
C CYS A 514 -19.21 -0.12 15.00
N TYR A 515 -18.13 -0.90 14.88
CA TYR A 515 -16.87 -0.66 15.58
C TYR A 515 -16.27 0.71 15.24
N ILE A 516 -16.18 1.06 13.95
CA ILE A 516 -15.64 2.35 13.50
C ILE A 516 -16.53 3.49 14.00
N LEU A 517 -17.85 3.40 13.84
CA LEU A 517 -18.74 4.48 14.26
C LEU A 517 -18.68 4.71 15.77
N LEU A 518 -18.57 3.65 16.57
CA LEU A 518 -18.38 3.75 18.02
C LEU A 518 -17.03 4.37 18.40
N THR A 519 -15.94 3.97 17.74
CA THR A 519 -14.60 4.55 17.98
C THR A 519 -14.51 6.00 17.51
N MET A 520 -15.23 6.40 16.46
CA MET A 520 -15.33 7.79 16.02
C MET A 520 -16.13 8.66 17.00
N SER A 521 -17.22 8.14 17.59
CA SER A 521 -18.13 8.94 18.41
C SER A 521 -17.81 8.97 19.90
N THR A 522 -17.03 7.99 20.40
CA THR A 522 -16.90 7.76 21.84
C THR A 522 -15.42 7.71 22.26
N PRO A 523 -14.88 8.79 22.86
CA PRO A 523 -13.46 8.90 23.21
C PRO A 523 -12.92 7.76 24.08
N TRP A 524 -13.69 7.32 25.08
CA TRP A 524 -13.30 6.19 25.94
C TRP A 524 -13.17 4.86 25.16
N ILE A 525 -14.07 4.60 24.20
CA ILE A 525 -13.97 3.40 23.34
C ILE A 525 -12.74 3.50 22.46
N ARG A 526 -12.49 4.68 21.88
CA ARG A 526 -11.31 4.96 21.06
C ARG A 526 -10.01 4.69 21.82
N GLU A 527 -9.87 5.24 23.02
CA GLU A 527 -8.66 5.07 23.84
C GLU A 527 -8.44 3.59 24.20
N ARG A 528 -9.51 2.87 24.53
CA ARG A 528 -9.43 1.43 24.82
C ARG A 528 -9.05 0.62 23.59
N ALA A 529 -9.59 0.97 22.42
CA ALA A 529 -9.23 0.38 21.14
C ALA A 529 -7.74 0.58 20.82
N ILE A 530 -7.25 1.82 20.93
CA ILE A 530 -5.83 2.16 20.72
C ILE A 530 -4.94 1.30 21.62
N ARG A 531 -5.22 1.25 22.93
CA ARG A 531 -4.42 0.45 23.88
C ARG A 531 -4.45 -1.04 23.57
N PHE A 532 -5.63 -1.57 23.24
CA PHE A 532 -5.77 -2.98 22.88
C PHE A 532 -4.97 -3.32 21.61
N HIS A 533 -5.10 -2.51 20.57
CA HIS A 533 -4.41 -2.70 19.31
C HIS A 533 -2.90 -2.47 19.40
N ALA A 534 -2.45 -1.50 20.19
CA ALA A 534 -1.03 -1.32 20.50
C ALA A 534 -0.45 -2.55 21.21
N SER A 535 -1.19 -3.17 22.14
CA SER A 535 -0.78 -4.42 22.79
C SER A 535 -0.65 -5.57 21.80
N LEU A 536 -1.61 -5.70 20.88
CA LEU A 536 -1.54 -6.70 19.80
C LEU A 536 -0.35 -6.46 18.88
N GLN A 537 -0.07 -5.21 18.50
CA GLN A 537 1.08 -4.87 17.68
C GLN A 537 2.39 -5.21 18.39
N LYS A 538 2.52 -4.89 19.67
CA LYS A 538 3.70 -5.23 20.47
C LYS A 538 3.94 -6.74 20.50
N ARG A 539 2.90 -7.54 20.74
CA ARG A 539 3.00 -9.01 20.73
C ARG A 539 3.39 -9.54 19.35
N PHE A 540 2.80 -8.97 18.30
CA PHE A 540 3.13 -9.31 16.93
C PHE A 540 4.60 -8.98 16.61
N LEU A 541 5.08 -7.80 17.00
CA LEU A 541 6.44 -7.35 16.77
C LEU A 541 7.46 -8.31 17.40
N VAL A 542 7.30 -8.64 18.68
CA VAL A 542 8.17 -9.60 19.39
C VAL A 542 8.20 -10.96 18.69
N HIS A 543 7.03 -11.46 18.27
CA HIS A 543 6.94 -12.74 17.57
C HIS A 543 7.61 -12.68 16.18
N TRP A 544 7.39 -11.58 15.45
CA TRP A 544 7.97 -11.36 14.15
C TRP A 544 9.49 -11.22 14.23
N GLU A 545 10.04 -10.42 15.16
CA GLU A 545 11.48 -10.23 15.38
C GLU A 545 12.17 -11.58 15.64
N LYS A 546 11.61 -12.40 16.53
CA LYS A 546 12.14 -13.74 16.82
C LYS A 546 12.22 -14.62 15.56
N ASN A 547 11.12 -14.73 14.82
CA ASN A 547 11.09 -15.54 13.61
C ASN A 547 12.00 -14.95 12.52
N HIS A 548 12.09 -13.62 12.44
CA HIS A 548 12.89 -12.90 11.46
C HIS A 548 14.38 -13.13 11.69
N ALA A 549 14.85 -13.03 12.94
CA ALA A 549 16.23 -13.32 13.31
C ALA A 549 16.65 -14.75 12.93
N VAL A 550 15.77 -15.74 13.15
CA VAL A 550 16.00 -17.13 12.71
C VAL A 550 16.16 -17.21 11.20
N ARG A 551 15.23 -16.62 10.42
CA ARG A 551 15.28 -16.64 8.95
C ARG A 551 16.54 -15.96 8.39
N VAL A 552 16.92 -14.82 8.95
CA VAL A 552 18.13 -14.10 8.53
C VAL A 552 19.38 -14.90 8.86
N GLY A 553 19.47 -15.50 10.06
CA GLY A 553 20.58 -16.36 10.45
C GLY A 553 20.73 -17.60 9.55
N GLU A 554 19.63 -18.29 9.25
CA GLU A 554 19.62 -19.41 8.31
C GLU A 554 20.10 -19.00 6.92
N ALA A 555 19.63 -17.85 6.42
CA ALA A 555 20.01 -17.34 5.10
C ALA A 555 21.48 -16.91 5.03
N MET A 556 22.03 -16.32 6.09
CA MET A 556 23.45 -15.97 6.21
C MET A 556 24.34 -17.22 6.21
N ASN A 557 23.96 -18.26 6.97
CA ASN A 557 24.69 -19.52 7.02
C ASN A 557 24.67 -20.24 5.65
N TYR A 558 23.52 -20.27 4.98
CA TYR A 558 23.37 -20.88 3.66
C TYR A 558 24.17 -20.15 2.57
N GLY A 559 24.26 -18.81 2.65
CA GLY A 559 25.07 -17.99 1.74
C GLY A 559 26.57 -18.27 1.81
N ASN A 560 27.06 -18.72 2.97
CA ASN A 560 28.46 -19.13 3.14
C ASN A 560 28.74 -20.53 2.57
N GLU A 561 27.75 -21.43 2.52
CA GLU A 561 27.90 -22.81 2.02
C GLU A 561 27.67 -22.94 0.51
N VAL A 562 26.81 -22.13 -0.10
CA VAL A 562 26.34 -22.35 -1.50
C VAL A 562 26.65 -21.14 -2.39
N LYS A 563 27.88 -21.07 -2.90
CA LYS A 563 28.26 -20.13 -3.98
C LYS A 563 27.67 -20.49 -5.36
N THR A 564 26.79 -21.50 -5.50
CA THR A 564 26.44 -22.03 -6.84
C THR A 564 24.97 -22.32 -7.15
N ASN A 565 23.96 -22.05 -6.31
CA ASN A 565 22.54 -22.14 -6.74
C ASN A 565 21.56 -21.43 -5.78
N ALA A 566 21.18 -20.19 -6.07
CA ALA A 566 20.24 -19.43 -5.25
C ALA A 566 18.77 -19.84 -5.52
N LYS A 567 18.16 -20.63 -4.62
CA LYS A 567 16.72 -20.97 -4.64
C LYS A 567 15.83 -19.96 -3.87
N ALA A 568 16.40 -18.99 -3.14
CA ALA A 568 15.66 -18.01 -2.34
C ALA A 568 15.99 -16.55 -2.73
N CYS A 569 15.05 -15.62 -2.48
CA CYS A 569 15.31 -14.18 -2.63
C CYS A 569 16.35 -13.76 -1.58
N PRO A 570 17.53 -13.25 -1.98
CA PRO A 570 18.60 -12.89 -1.05
C PRO A 570 18.28 -11.60 -0.28
N PHE A 571 17.24 -10.89 -0.69
CA PHE A 571 16.84 -9.62 -0.11
C PHE A 571 15.83 -9.83 1.01
N SER A 572 16.16 -9.36 2.20
CA SER A 572 15.27 -9.28 3.36
C SER A 572 15.54 -7.95 4.04
N MET A 573 14.52 -7.41 4.72
CA MET A 573 14.81 -6.42 5.77
C MET A 573 15.82 -7.06 6.72
N LEU A 574 16.80 -6.26 7.16
CA LEU A 574 17.74 -6.67 8.19
C LEU A 574 17.33 -5.92 9.45
N MET A 575 17.29 -6.58 10.58
CA MET A 575 17.12 -5.93 11.87
C MET A 575 18.28 -6.39 12.74
N THR A 576 18.98 -5.46 13.38
CA THR A 576 19.99 -5.81 14.38
C THR A 576 19.29 -6.56 15.51
N PRO A 577 19.74 -7.77 15.88
CA PRO A 577 19.25 -8.39 17.11
C PRO A 577 19.55 -7.43 18.25
N LYS A 578 18.54 -7.03 19.01
CA LYS A 578 18.79 -6.41 20.31
C LYS A 578 19.42 -7.51 21.16
N LEU A 579 20.71 -7.37 21.47
CA LEU A 579 21.34 -8.14 22.53
C LEU A 579 20.53 -7.83 23.79
N GLU A 580 19.89 -8.86 24.36
CA GLU A 580 19.09 -8.77 25.59
C GLU A 580 19.89 -8.22 26.77
#